data_AF-A0A6H1LM68-F1
#
_entry.id   AF-A0A6H1LM68-F1
#
_cell.length_a   1.000
_cell.length_b   1.000
_cell.length_c   1.000
_cell.angle_alpha   90.00
_cell.angle_beta   90.00
_cell.angle_gamma   90.00
#
_symmetry.space_group_name_H-M   'P 1'
#
loop_
_entity.id
_entity.type
_entity.pdbx_description
1 polymer ?
#
loop_
_entity_poly.entity_id
_entity_poly.type
_entity_poly.pdbx_seq_one_letter_code
_entity_poly.pdbx_strand_id
1 'polypeptide(L)'
;MTPQELPTGWQARNRVVTADVHAVAAYLAPALVRGKAQYRLEDIAGRTGLTVERVHDRVRMLLKRGCMKQSGCAADGAPVYVLP
;
A
#
# COMPACT_ATOMS: atom_id res chain seq x y z
N MET A 1 5.50 2.33 15.64
CA MET A 1 4.45 1.67 14.83
C MET A 1 5.09 0.51 14.11
N THR A 2 4.60 -0.72 14.34
CA THR A 2 5.13 -1.90 13.65
C THR A 2 4.44 -2.10 12.28
N PRO A 3 5.04 -2.86 11.34
CA PRO A 3 4.40 -3.17 10.06
C PRO A 3 3.06 -3.88 10.19
N GLN A 4 2.83 -4.63 11.28
CA GLN A 4 1.58 -5.35 11.53
C GLN A 4 0.51 -4.43 12.12
N GLU A 5 0.91 -3.48 12.97
CA GLU A 5 -0.02 -2.51 13.57
C GLU A 5 -0.54 -1.47 12.58
N LEU A 6 0.19 -1.23 11.48
CA LEU A 6 -0.18 -0.22 10.50
C LEU A 6 -1.46 -0.60 9.72
N PRO A 7 -1.57 -1.80 9.10
CA PRO A 7 -2.82 -2.28 8.55
C PRO A 7 -3.94 -2.41 9.58
N THR A 8 -3.65 -2.84 10.81
CA THR A 8 -4.64 -2.94 11.90
C THR A 8 -5.19 -1.56 12.28
N GLY A 9 -4.34 -0.54 12.34
CA GLY A 9 -4.75 0.84 12.59
C GLY A 9 -5.60 1.42 11.44
N TRP A 10 -5.34 1.01 10.20
CA TRP A 10 -6.19 1.37 9.07
C TRP A 10 -7.52 0.60 9.06
N GLN A 11 -7.54 -0.68 9.46
CA GLN A 11 -8.75 -1.47 9.64
C GLN A 11 -9.64 -0.88 10.73
N ALA A 12 -9.07 -0.52 11.88
CA ALA A 12 -9.80 0.11 12.99
C ALA A 12 -10.45 1.46 12.58
N ARG A 13 -9.87 2.15 11.59
CA ARG A 13 -10.42 3.39 11.00
C ARG A 13 -11.37 3.13 9.82
N ASN A 14 -11.78 1.88 9.61
CA ASN A 14 -12.61 1.41 8.50
C ASN A 14 -12.02 1.72 7.11
N ARG A 15 -10.68 1.78 6.98
CA ARG A 15 -9.98 2.16 5.74
C ARG A 15 -9.46 0.98 4.91
N VAL A 16 -9.37 -0.20 5.52
CA VAL A 16 -8.97 -1.47 4.89
C VAL A 16 -10.13 -2.45 5.06
N VAL A 17 -11.08 -2.41 4.12
CA VAL A 17 -12.40 -3.04 4.30
C VAL A 17 -12.47 -4.45 3.73
N THR A 18 -11.54 -4.83 2.85
CA THR A 18 -11.53 -6.15 2.18
C THR A 18 -10.19 -6.85 2.34
N ALA A 19 -10.21 -8.20 2.25
CA ALA A 19 -9.01 -9.03 2.31
C ALA A 19 -7.96 -8.61 1.27
N ASP A 20 -8.37 -8.31 0.03
CA ASP A 20 -7.50 -7.81 -1.04
C ASP A 20 -6.74 -6.54 -0.62
N VAL A 21 -7.43 -5.59 0.02
CA VAL A 21 -6.83 -4.32 0.44
C VAL A 21 -5.88 -4.56 1.61
N HIS A 22 -6.22 -5.49 2.49
CA HIS A 22 -5.35 -5.85 3.60
C HIS A 22 -4.06 -6.52 3.11
N ALA A 23 -4.13 -7.40 2.11
CA ALA A 23 -2.95 -8.04 1.53
C ALA A 23 -1.98 -7.01 0.93
N VAL A 24 -2.50 -6.04 0.15
CA VAL A 24 -1.70 -4.94 -0.40
C VAL A 24 -1.14 -4.05 0.71
N ALA A 25 -1.94 -3.69 1.71
CA ALA A 25 -1.51 -2.88 2.85
C ALA A 25 -0.40 -3.57 3.66
N ALA A 26 -0.56 -4.85 3.98
CA ALA A 26 0.41 -5.64 4.72
C ALA A 26 1.73 -5.79 3.95
N TYR A 27 1.66 -5.91 2.62
CA TYR A 27 2.86 -5.94 1.78
C TYR A 27 3.61 -4.60 1.77
N LEU A 28 2.90 -3.48 1.71
CA LEU A 28 3.51 -2.14 1.69
C LEU A 28 3.98 -1.67 3.08
N ALA A 29 3.34 -2.15 4.15
CA ALA A 29 3.55 -1.67 5.52
C ALA A 29 5.02 -1.69 5.99
N PRO A 30 5.83 -2.75 5.76
CA PRO A 30 7.23 -2.76 6.19
C PRO A 30 8.06 -1.62 5.60
N ALA A 31 7.85 -1.31 4.33
CA ALA A 31 8.57 -0.24 3.65
C ALA A 31 8.03 1.14 4.05
N LEU A 32 6.71 1.28 4.20
CA LEU A 32 6.08 2.52 4.67
C LEU A 32 6.55 2.90 6.08
N VAL A 33 6.67 1.93 7.00
CA VAL A 33 7.20 2.16 8.36
C VAL A 33 8.67 2.58 8.34
N ARG A 34 9.45 2.14 7.33
CA ARG A 34 10.85 2.57 7.13
C ARG A 34 10.98 3.92 6.42
N GLY A 35 9.86 4.58 6.10
CA GLY A 35 9.80 5.94 5.57
C GLY A 35 9.15 6.03 4.19
N LYS A 36 9.52 5.13 3.25
CA LYS A 36 8.94 5.12 1.90
C LYS A 36 8.84 3.71 1.33
N ALA A 37 7.74 3.46 0.63
CA ALA A 37 7.51 2.26 -0.16
C ALA A 37 7.62 2.59 -1.65
N GLN A 38 8.58 1.95 -2.31
CA GLN A 38 8.83 2.09 -3.74
C GLN A 38 8.63 0.72 -4.36
N TYR A 39 7.47 0.50 -4.98
CA TYR A 39 7.11 -0.77 -5.57
C TYR A 39 6.37 -0.54 -6.88
N ARG A 40 6.67 -1.38 -7.88
CA ARG A 40 5.83 -1.45 -9.08
C ARG A 40 4.56 -2.21 -8.73
N LEU A 41 3.47 -1.87 -9.42
CA LEU A 41 2.19 -2.55 -9.23
C LEU A 41 2.29 -4.05 -9.57
N GLU A 42 3.18 -4.40 -10.50
CA GLU A 42 3.50 -5.77 -10.92
C GLU A 42 4.14 -6.59 -9.79
N ASP A 43 5.08 -6.00 -9.04
CA ASP A 43 5.72 -6.68 -7.91
C ASP A 43 4.70 -6.99 -6.80
N ILE A 44 3.81 -6.03 -6.53
CA ILE A 44 2.75 -6.19 -5.55
C ILE A 44 1.76 -7.26 -6.04
N ALA A 45 1.41 -7.27 -7.32
CA ALA A 45 0.53 -8.28 -7.92
C ALA A 45 1.11 -9.69 -7.77
N GLY A 46 2.39 -9.88 -8.14
CA GLY A 46 3.09 -11.17 -8.01
C GLY A 46 3.17 -11.67 -6.56
N ARG A 47 3.25 -10.75 -5.58
CA ARG A 47 3.32 -11.10 -4.16
C ARG A 47 1.96 -11.34 -3.51
N THR A 48 0.94 -10.64 -3.96
CA THR A 48 -0.42 -10.73 -3.38
C THR A 48 -1.30 -11.75 -4.09
N GLY A 49 -0.91 -12.22 -5.28
CA GLY A 49 -1.73 -13.07 -6.15
C GLY A 49 -2.90 -12.33 -6.80
N LEU A 50 -2.96 -11.00 -6.67
CA LEU A 50 -3.96 -10.15 -7.31
C LEU A 50 -3.52 -9.77 -8.72
N THR A 51 -4.47 -9.43 -9.58
CA THR A 51 -4.15 -8.81 -10.87
C THR A 51 -3.63 -7.38 -10.67
N VAL A 52 -2.80 -6.90 -11.60
CA VAL A 52 -2.24 -5.53 -11.57
C VAL A 52 -3.34 -4.48 -11.49
N GLU A 53 -4.44 -4.67 -12.21
CA GLU A 53 -5.61 -3.78 -12.16
C GLU A 53 -6.22 -3.71 -10.75
N ARG A 54 -6.43 -4.86 -10.10
CA ARG A 54 -6.94 -4.89 -8.72
C ARG A 54 -5.98 -4.25 -7.73
N VAL A 55 -4.68 -4.49 -7.88
CA VAL A 55 -3.66 -3.82 -7.05
C VAL A 55 -3.75 -2.31 -7.23
N HIS A 56 -3.83 -1.84 -8.48
CA HIS A 56 -3.95 -0.42 -8.79
C HIS A 56 -5.18 0.20 -8.10
N ASP A 57 -6.35 -0.45 -8.18
CA ASP A 57 -7.55 0.01 -7.48
C ASP A 57 -7.40 0.02 -5.96
N ARG A 58 -6.73 -0.99 -5.38
CA ARG A 58 -6.53 -1.06 -3.92
C ARG A 58 -5.58 0.01 -3.43
N VAL A 59 -4.49 0.24 -4.16
CA VAL A 59 -3.54 1.34 -3.91
C VAL A 59 -4.25 2.69 -4.02
N ARG A 60 -5.04 2.90 -5.07
CA ARG A 60 -5.84 4.12 -5.25
C ARG A 60 -6.82 4.33 -4.10
N MET A 61 -7.43 3.26 -3.60
CA MET A 61 -8.34 3.33 -2.46
C MET A 61 -7.59 3.74 -1.18
N LEU A 62 -6.41 3.17 -0.92
CA LEU A 62 -5.57 3.52 0.23
C LEU A 62 -5.13 4.98 0.19
N LEU A 63 -4.78 5.50 -0.99
CA LEU A 63 -4.48 6.92 -1.21
C LEU A 63 -5.70 7.81 -0.91
N LYS A 64 -6.86 7.50 -1.51
CA LYS A 64 -8.11 8.27 -1.31
C LYS A 64 -8.56 8.30 0.14
N ARG A 65 -8.35 7.22 0.88
CA ARG A 65 -8.70 7.13 2.31
C ARG A 65 -7.65 7.76 3.23
N GLY A 66 -6.58 8.32 2.68
CA GLY A 66 -5.51 8.95 3.45
C GLY A 66 -4.74 7.95 4.33
N CYS A 67 -4.64 6.68 3.91
CA CYS A 67 -3.77 5.71 4.55
C CYS A 67 -2.30 5.99 4.22
N MET A 68 -2.04 6.49 3.00
CA MET A 68 -0.73 6.83 2.49
C MET A 68 -0.86 7.96 1.46
N LYS A 69 0.26 8.58 1.09
CA LYS A 69 0.34 9.60 0.04
C LYS A 69 1.39 9.18 -0.99
N GLN A 70 1.18 9.52 -2.25
CA GLN A 70 2.20 9.38 -3.27
C GLN A 70 3.10 10.61 -3.22
N SER A 71 4.39 10.40 -2.93
CA SER A 71 5.38 11.49 -2.82
C SER A 71 6.10 11.77 -4.14
N GLY A 72 5.97 10.89 -5.13
CA GLY A 72 6.61 11.04 -6.44
C GLY A 72 6.82 9.69 -7.13
N CYS A 73 7.81 9.64 -8.01
CA CYS A 73 8.27 8.43 -8.68
C CYS A 73 9.77 8.23 -8.45
N ALA A 74 10.18 6.98 -8.45
CA ALA A 74 11.53 6.51 -8.41
C ALA A 74 12.31 6.83 -9.70
N ALA A 75 13.63 6.66 -9.66
CA ALA A 75 14.46 6.74 -10.86
C ALA A 75 14.08 5.69 -11.93
N ASP A 76 13.52 4.54 -11.51
CA ASP A 76 13.04 3.49 -12.41
C ASP A 76 11.55 3.65 -12.79
N GLY A 77 10.92 4.77 -12.42
CA GLY A 77 9.51 5.06 -12.69
C GLY A 77 8.52 4.44 -11.71
N ALA A 78 8.96 3.61 -10.74
CA ALA A 78 8.08 3.05 -9.74
C ALA A 78 7.48 4.15 -8.83
N PRO A 79 6.17 4.14 -8.54
CA PRO A 79 5.58 5.12 -7.65
C PRO A 79 6.13 5.00 -6.23
N VAL A 80 6.36 6.13 -5.59
CA VAL A 80 6.87 6.21 -4.21
C VAL A 80 5.73 6.64 -3.29
N TYR A 81 5.41 5.78 -2.33
CA TYR A 81 4.39 6.00 -1.31
C TYR A 81 5.01 6.27 0.05
N VAL A 82 4.41 7.18 0.81
CA VAL A 82 4.83 7.56 2.16
C VAL A 82 3.61 7.61 3.09
N LEU A 83 3.83 7.52 4.40
CA LEU A 83 2.75 7.73 5.36
C LEU A 83 2.33 9.21 5.42
N PRO A 84 1.06 9.51 5.76
CA PRO A 84 0.49 10.85 5.73
C PRO A 84 1.18 11.85 6.65
#